data_AF-L8JWZ2-F1
#
_entry.id   AF-L8JWZ2-F1
#
_cell.length_a   1.000
_cell.length_b   1.000
_cell.length_c   1.000
_cell.angle_alpha   90.00
_cell.angle_beta   90.00
_cell.angle_gamma   90.00
#
_symmetry.space_group_name_H-M   'P 1'
#
loop_
_entity.id
_entity.type
_entity.pdbx_description
1 polymer ?
#
loop_
_entity_poly.entity_id
_entity_poly.type
_entity_poly.pdbx_seq_one_letter_code
_entity_poly.pdbx_strand_id
1 'polypeptide(L)'
;MKKILLTSLCSVLVGGLLAQYPGVHENAPVNHDWQHPLTAKQGKSILDYYLLLPDYIFECEIPFEHSEAARLNAISYKSIKNGYIKAQTNEGEFTVVMFKDRQKNRDIIAITKCGAGCQCFVNTYLQFDTMRELWVDASDVMPSDEEFESVGKKLEEASGQEVWPLFILPEHGTTIMVVDDFSEDRQELYKLVWAGGKFSIQM
;
A
#
# COMPACT_ATOMS: atom_id res chain seq x y z
N MET A 1 -14.85 34.26 -42.14
CA MET A 1 -14.08 35.10 -41.20
C MET A 1 -14.58 34.76 -39.79
N LYS A 2 -13.84 34.27 -38.80
CA LYS A 2 -12.41 34.02 -38.56
C LYS A 2 -12.32 32.68 -37.80
N LYS A 3 -11.35 31.84 -38.18
CA LYS A 3 -10.83 30.75 -37.34
C LYS A 3 -10.04 31.38 -36.20
N ILE A 4 -10.20 30.89 -34.97
CA ILE A 4 -9.22 31.06 -33.90
C ILE A 4 -8.89 29.65 -33.43
N LEU A 5 -7.77 29.13 -33.95
CA LEU A 5 -7.02 28.08 -33.29
C LEU A 5 -6.38 28.72 -32.05
N LEU A 6 -6.72 28.24 -30.85
CA LEU A 6 -5.80 28.30 -29.72
C LEU A 6 -5.27 26.88 -29.50
N THR A 7 -4.21 26.57 -30.23
CA THR A 7 -3.22 25.58 -29.83
C THR A 7 -2.48 26.14 -28.61
N SER A 8 -2.88 25.72 -27.41
CA SER A 8 -1.98 25.76 -26.26
C SER A 8 -1.46 24.33 -26.07
N LEU A 9 -0.30 24.07 -26.66
CA LEU A 9 0.53 22.94 -26.28
C LEU A 9 0.98 23.16 -24.84
N CYS A 10 0.38 22.43 -23.91
CA CYS A 10 1.08 21.99 -22.71
C CYS A 10 1.18 20.48 -22.81
N SER A 11 2.20 20.04 -23.55
CA SER A 11 2.66 18.66 -23.58
C SER A 11 3.32 18.38 -22.23
N VAL A 12 2.52 18.10 -21.21
CA VAL A 12 3.01 17.34 -20.05
C VAL A 12 3.05 15.90 -20.50
N LEU A 13 4.27 15.41 -20.68
CA LEU A 13 4.56 14.03 -21.00
C LEU A 13 3.87 13.12 -19.98
N VAL A 14 2.98 12.31 -20.53
CA VAL A 14 2.42 11.04 -20.04
C VAL A 14 3.52 10.24 -19.33
N GLY A 15 3.32 10.02 -18.04
CA GLY A 15 4.20 9.22 -17.18
C GLY A 15 3.67 9.10 -15.74
N GLY A 16 2.36 9.30 -15.55
CA GLY A 16 1.66 9.14 -14.27
C GLY A 16 1.26 7.69 -14.03
N LEU A 17 2.18 6.75 -14.25
CA LEU A 17 1.97 5.36 -13.92
C LEU A 17 2.78 5.06 -12.68
N LEU A 18 2.07 4.97 -11.55
CA LEU A 18 2.57 4.41 -10.30
C LEU A 18 3.97 4.94 -9.94
N ALA A 19 4.08 6.24 -9.66
CA ALA A 19 5.22 6.73 -8.89
C ALA A 19 5.13 6.10 -7.50
N GLN A 20 5.57 4.84 -7.38
CA GLN A 20 6.18 4.33 -6.18
C GLN A 20 7.19 5.41 -5.82
N TYR A 21 7.01 6.03 -4.65
CA TYR A 21 8.00 6.94 -4.13
C TYR A 21 9.38 6.26 -4.27
N PRO A 22 10.36 6.88 -4.96
CA PRO A 22 11.70 6.34 -5.08
C PRO A 22 12.35 6.41 -3.69
N GLY A 23 12.03 5.42 -2.87
CA GLY A 23 12.27 5.50 -1.43
C GLY A 23 11.66 4.36 -0.61
N VAL A 24 11.16 3.28 -1.23
CA VAL A 24 11.11 2.01 -0.49
C VAL A 24 12.57 1.69 -0.20
N HIS A 25 13.01 2.00 1.02
CA HIS A 25 14.35 1.69 1.48
C HIS A 25 14.52 0.18 1.35
N GLU A 26 15.22 -0.25 0.29
CA GLU A 26 15.60 -1.64 0.12
C GLU A 26 16.37 -2.03 1.39
N ASN A 27 15.76 -2.85 2.24
CA ASN A 27 16.30 -3.31 3.52
C ASN A 27 16.26 -2.26 4.65
N ALA A 28 15.07 -1.95 5.16
CA ALA A 28 14.90 -1.08 6.33
C ALA A 28 15.04 -1.87 7.65
N PRO A 29 16.04 -1.60 8.50
CA PRO A 29 16.15 -2.25 9.80
C PRO A 29 15.01 -1.80 10.74
N VAL A 30 14.85 -2.49 11.87
CA VAL A 30 14.05 -1.97 12.98
C VAL A 30 14.64 -0.64 13.49
N ASN A 31 13.78 0.30 13.88
CA ASN A 31 14.17 1.66 14.26
C ASN A 31 14.43 1.82 15.77
N HIS A 32 13.84 0.98 16.61
CA HIS A 32 13.81 1.19 18.06
C HIS A 32 14.15 -0.06 18.88
N ASP A 33 14.79 0.15 20.04
CA ASP A 33 15.17 -0.95 20.93
C ASP A 33 13.99 -1.83 21.38
N TRP A 34 12.82 -1.22 21.58
CA TRP A 34 11.60 -1.92 22.00
C TRP A 34 11.06 -2.87 20.92
N GLN A 35 11.55 -2.78 19.68
CA GLN A 35 11.19 -3.69 18.58
C GLN A 35 11.99 -5.00 18.61
N HIS A 36 13.22 -5.03 19.17
CA HIS A 36 14.07 -6.22 19.17
C HIS A 36 13.43 -7.46 19.81
N PRO A 37 12.69 -7.37 20.93
CA PRO A 37 12.00 -8.55 21.47
C PRO A 37 11.00 -9.17 20.48
N LEU A 38 10.45 -8.38 19.55
CA LEU A 38 9.52 -8.84 18.53
C LEU A 38 10.25 -9.51 17.35
N THR A 39 11.49 -9.12 17.02
CA THR A 39 12.23 -9.68 15.86
C THR A 39 12.43 -11.18 16.01
N ALA A 40 12.77 -11.67 17.20
CA ALA A 40 13.00 -13.08 17.49
C ALA A 40 11.72 -13.92 17.66
N LYS A 41 10.53 -13.28 17.74
CA LYS A 41 9.27 -13.99 17.98
C LYS A 41 8.91 -14.92 16.82
N GLN A 42 8.68 -16.20 17.09
CA GLN A 42 8.14 -17.14 16.12
C GLN A 42 6.62 -16.99 15.97
N GLY A 43 6.10 -17.20 14.76
CA GLY A 43 4.66 -17.13 14.50
C GLY A 43 4.07 -15.75 14.78
N LYS A 44 4.73 -14.70 14.29
CA LYS A 44 4.28 -13.30 14.43
C LYS A 44 2.83 -13.14 13.96
N SER A 45 2.05 -12.42 14.75
CA SER A 45 0.72 -11.95 14.38
C SER A 45 0.82 -10.63 13.61
N ILE A 46 -0.30 -10.18 13.01
CA ILE A 46 -0.34 -8.85 12.38
C ILE A 46 -0.01 -7.72 13.37
N LEU A 47 -0.32 -7.88 14.66
CA LEU A 47 0.04 -6.88 15.68
C LEU A 47 1.55 -6.81 15.88
N ASP A 48 2.23 -7.95 15.88
CA ASP A 48 3.68 -7.99 16.00
C ASP A 48 4.33 -7.31 14.79
N TYR A 49 3.83 -7.60 13.58
CA TYR A 49 4.30 -6.94 12.36
C TYR A 49 4.03 -5.44 12.36
N TYR A 50 2.84 -5.01 12.78
CA TYR A 50 2.50 -3.59 12.92
C TYR A 50 3.45 -2.84 13.86
N LEU A 51 3.76 -3.44 15.01
CA LEU A 51 4.73 -2.88 15.96
C LEU A 51 6.16 -2.90 15.42
N LEU A 52 6.49 -3.83 14.53
CA LEU A 52 7.79 -3.89 13.86
C LEU A 52 7.93 -2.91 12.68
N LEU A 53 6.83 -2.30 12.19
CA LEU A 53 6.88 -1.44 10.99
C LEU A 53 7.92 -0.31 11.13
N PRO A 54 8.56 0.08 10.03
CA PRO A 54 9.53 1.16 10.08
C PRO A 54 8.85 2.52 10.27
N ASP A 55 9.57 3.48 10.85
CA ASP A 55 9.03 4.79 11.25
C ASP A 55 8.41 5.57 10.08
N TYR A 56 9.01 5.45 8.88
CA TYR A 56 8.53 6.14 7.67
C TYR A 56 7.10 5.76 7.27
N ILE A 57 6.55 4.65 7.76
CA ILE A 57 5.15 4.29 7.54
C ILE A 57 4.21 5.23 8.33
N PHE A 58 4.63 5.65 9.51
CA PHE A 58 3.84 6.48 10.41
C PHE A 58 4.02 7.98 10.14
N GLU A 59 5.11 8.36 9.47
CA GLU A 59 5.49 9.76 9.22
C GLU A 59 5.11 10.25 7.81
N CYS A 60 4.92 11.57 7.69
CA CYS A 60 4.92 12.36 6.46
C CYS A 60 5.33 13.81 6.81
N GLU A 61 4.38 14.73 6.95
CA GLU A 61 4.59 16.15 7.28
C GLU A 61 4.48 16.44 8.79
N ILE A 62 3.62 15.72 9.51
CA ILE A 62 3.35 15.90 10.93
C ILE A 62 4.05 14.77 11.71
N PRO A 63 5.00 15.09 12.59
CA PRO A 63 5.71 14.09 13.37
C PRO A 63 4.77 13.15 14.15
N PHE A 64 5.17 11.88 14.22
CA PHE A 64 4.52 10.86 15.03
C PHE A 64 5.45 10.45 16.19
N GLU A 65 4.88 10.17 17.36
CA GLU A 65 5.66 9.67 18.50
C GLU A 65 5.95 8.17 18.33
N HIS A 66 7.23 7.77 18.28
CA HIS A 66 7.61 6.37 18.08
C HIS A 66 7.89 5.60 19.36
N SER A 67 6.85 5.39 20.15
CA SER A 67 6.85 4.44 21.26
C SER A 67 5.92 3.26 20.99
N GLU A 68 6.18 2.11 21.61
CA GLU A 68 5.26 0.96 21.55
C GLU A 68 3.84 1.39 21.97
N ALA A 69 3.73 2.17 23.04
CA ALA A 69 2.48 2.71 23.54
C ALA A 69 1.79 3.64 22.54
N ALA A 70 2.52 4.56 21.91
CA ALA A 70 1.96 5.46 20.90
C ALA A 70 1.42 4.70 19.68
N ARG A 71 2.16 3.71 19.18
CA ARG A 71 1.67 2.84 18.08
C ARG A 71 0.45 2.04 18.49
N LEU A 72 0.43 1.46 19.69
CA LEU A 72 -0.76 0.76 20.20
C LEU A 72 -1.97 1.68 20.34
N ASN A 73 -1.77 2.91 20.80
CA ASN A 73 -2.82 3.93 20.95
C ASN A 73 -3.34 4.43 19.60
N ALA A 74 -2.51 4.41 18.55
CA ALA A 74 -2.92 4.77 17.20
C ALA A 74 -3.87 3.74 16.57
N ILE A 75 -3.95 2.50 17.07
CA ILE A 75 -4.85 1.49 16.52
C ILE A 75 -6.31 1.87 16.81
N SER A 76 -7.04 2.27 15.77
CA SER A 76 -8.47 2.60 15.84
C SER A 76 -9.35 1.35 15.71
N TYR A 77 -8.90 0.33 14.98
CA TYR A 77 -9.60 -0.94 14.84
C TYR A 77 -8.64 -2.09 14.52
N LYS A 78 -8.93 -3.31 14.98
CA LYS A 78 -8.13 -4.50 14.67
C LYS A 78 -8.93 -5.78 14.61
N SER A 79 -8.56 -6.64 13.67
CA SER A 79 -9.10 -7.98 13.46
C SER A 79 -7.93 -8.96 13.37
N ILE A 80 -7.31 -9.25 14.52
CA ILE A 80 -6.03 -10.00 14.57
C ILE A 80 -6.11 -11.37 13.94
N LYS A 81 -7.24 -12.08 14.10
CA LYS A 81 -7.45 -13.41 13.49
C LYS A 81 -7.46 -13.35 11.95
N ASN A 82 -7.93 -12.24 11.39
CA ASN A 82 -7.98 -12.01 9.95
C ASN A 82 -6.76 -11.27 9.43
N GLY A 83 -5.80 -10.94 10.30
CA GLY A 83 -4.57 -10.27 9.88
C GLY A 83 -4.76 -8.82 9.47
N TYR A 84 -5.73 -8.11 10.05
CA TYR A 84 -6.10 -6.73 9.69
C TYR A 84 -5.91 -5.76 10.86
N ILE A 85 -5.32 -4.60 10.58
CA ILE A 85 -5.22 -3.46 11.50
C ILE A 85 -5.55 -2.17 10.72
N LYS A 86 -6.27 -1.28 11.38
CA LYS A 86 -6.49 0.10 10.96
C LYS A 86 -5.99 1.02 12.07
N ALA A 87 -5.20 2.01 11.70
CA ALA A 87 -4.56 2.93 12.63
C ALA A 87 -4.74 4.37 12.18
N GLN A 88 -4.90 5.26 13.15
CA GLN A 88 -5.04 6.70 12.99
C GLN A 88 -3.80 7.39 13.53
N THR A 89 -3.08 8.07 12.66
CA THR A 89 -1.96 8.95 13.03
C THR A 89 -2.42 10.42 13.01
N ASN A 90 -1.50 11.33 13.31
CA ASN A 90 -1.73 12.76 13.18
C ASN A 90 -2.04 13.20 11.74
N GLU A 91 -1.73 12.36 10.75
CA GLU A 91 -1.82 12.68 9.32
C GLU A 91 -2.97 11.99 8.61
N GLY A 92 -3.57 11.01 9.26
CA GLY A 92 -4.63 10.23 8.65
C GLY A 92 -4.62 8.77 9.06
N GLU A 93 -5.62 8.09 8.50
CA GLU A 93 -5.81 6.68 8.65
C GLU A 93 -4.90 5.91 7.68
N PHE A 94 -4.37 4.78 8.14
CA PHE A 94 -3.78 3.77 7.28
C PHE A 94 -4.21 2.38 7.69
N THR A 95 -4.15 1.46 6.73
CA THR A 95 -4.57 0.06 6.89
C THR A 95 -3.37 -0.85 6.68
N VAL A 96 -3.28 -1.90 7.47
CA VAL A 96 -2.24 -2.93 7.41
C VAL A 96 -2.90 -4.30 7.35
N VAL A 97 -2.54 -5.10 6.34
CA VAL A 97 -3.09 -6.44 6.13
C VAL A 97 -1.98 -7.46 5.88
N MET A 98 -2.11 -8.62 6.51
CA MET A 98 -1.19 -9.74 6.34
C MET A 98 -1.73 -10.76 5.33
N PHE A 99 -0.99 -10.95 4.25
CA PHE A 99 -1.18 -12.04 3.29
C PHE A 99 -0.18 -13.16 3.55
N LYS A 100 -0.62 -14.40 3.38
CA LYS A 100 0.15 -15.59 3.69
C LYS A 100 0.60 -16.25 2.39
N ASP A 101 1.90 -16.18 2.10
CA ASP A 101 2.53 -16.92 0.99
C ASP A 101 3.08 -18.23 1.56
N ARG A 102 2.28 -19.28 1.43
CA ARG A 102 2.62 -20.60 1.95
C ARG A 102 3.54 -21.40 1.04
N GLN A 103 3.69 -20.97 -0.22
CA GLN A 103 4.62 -21.61 -1.15
C GLN A 103 6.06 -21.23 -0.81
N LYS A 104 6.31 -19.96 -0.49
CA LYS A 104 7.63 -19.46 -0.06
C LYS A 104 7.79 -19.39 1.46
N ASN A 105 6.78 -19.82 2.22
CA ASN A 105 6.75 -19.78 3.69
C ASN A 105 7.09 -18.39 4.26
N ARG A 106 6.45 -17.35 3.73
CA ARG A 106 6.59 -15.97 4.17
C ARG A 106 5.24 -15.32 4.42
N ASP A 107 5.26 -14.29 5.25
CA ASP A 107 4.12 -13.42 5.48
C ASP A 107 4.41 -12.07 4.80
N ILE A 108 3.43 -11.56 4.05
CA ILE A 108 3.50 -10.31 3.29
C ILE A 108 2.61 -9.30 4.00
N ILE A 109 3.15 -8.13 4.30
CA ILE A 109 2.47 -7.05 4.99
C ILE A 109 2.17 -5.97 3.97
N ALA A 110 0.90 -5.91 3.55
CA ALA A 110 0.38 -4.85 2.69
C ALA A 110 -0.02 -3.65 3.56
N ILE A 111 0.36 -2.45 3.12
CA ILE A 111 0.09 -1.21 3.83
C ILE A 111 -0.48 -0.22 2.83
N THR A 112 -1.63 0.36 3.15
CA THR A 112 -2.20 1.48 2.41
C THR A 112 -2.43 2.68 3.32
N LYS A 113 -1.85 3.83 2.96
CA LYS A 113 -2.01 5.12 3.63
C LYS A 113 -2.39 6.15 2.58
N CYS A 114 -3.45 6.90 2.87
CA CYS A 114 -3.92 7.99 2.01
C CYS A 114 -4.39 7.53 0.61
N GLY A 115 -4.90 8.48 -0.18
CA GLY A 115 -5.34 8.27 -1.56
C GLY A 115 -4.76 9.32 -2.52
N ALA A 116 -5.41 9.51 -3.66
CA ALA A 116 -5.04 10.49 -4.69
C ALA A 116 -4.97 11.91 -4.11
N GLY A 117 -3.97 12.68 -4.54
CA GLY A 117 -3.71 14.05 -4.05
C GLY A 117 -2.93 14.13 -2.73
N CYS A 118 -2.58 13.00 -2.13
CA CYS A 118 -1.77 12.95 -0.92
C CYS A 118 -0.27 12.87 -1.24
N GLN A 119 0.54 13.75 -0.65
CA GLN A 119 1.99 13.77 -0.89
C GLN A 119 2.73 12.56 -0.31
N CYS A 120 2.11 11.84 0.62
CA CYS A 120 2.67 10.65 1.27
C CYS A 120 1.77 9.44 1.10
N PHE A 121 1.27 9.27 -0.12
CA PHE A 121 0.60 8.03 -0.51
C PHE A 121 1.55 6.85 -0.28
N VAL A 122 1.13 5.91 0.56
CA VAL A 122 1.85 4.65 0.76
C VAL A 122 0.95 3.54 0.24
N ASN A 123 1.44 2.79 -0.73
CA ASN A 123 0.90 1.50 -1.14
C ASN A 123 2.08 0.57 -1.31
N THR A 124 2.41 -0.19 -0.27
CA THR A 124 3.62 -1.02 -0.23
C THR A 124 3.34 -2.40 0.33
N TYR A 125 4.21 -3.33 -0.03
CA TYR A 125 4.15 -4.74 0.34
C TYR A 125 5.52 -5.10 0.89
N LEU A 126 5.58 -5.48 2.15
CA LEU A 126 6.84 -5.75 2.84
C LEU A 126 6.87 -7.17 3.38
N GLN A 127 8.07 -7.74 3.44
CA GLN A 127 8.38 -8.97 4.14
C GLN A 127 9.42 -8.68 5.21
N PHE A 128 9.26 -9.22 6.42
CA PHE A 128 10.30 -9.10 7.45
C PHE A 128 11.27 -10.29 7.38
N ASP A 129 12.54 -10.02 7.13
CA ASP A 129 13.63 -10.99 7.27
C ASP A 129 14.03 -11.08 8.74
N THR A 130 13.64 -12.18 9.38
CA THR A 130 13.95 -12.42 10.80
C THR A 130 15.44 -12.68 11.05
N MET A 131 16.19 -13.20 10.09
CA MET A 131 17.63 -13.47 10.25
C MET A 131 18.45 -12.19 10.17
N ARG A 132 18.00 -11.24 9.34
CA ARG A 132 18.69 -9.94 9.13
C ARG A 132 18.05 -8.79 9.93
N GLU A 133 16.96 -9.04 10.64
CA GLU A 133 16.17 -8.07 11.41
C GLU A 133 15.77 -6.82 10.61
N LEU A 134 15.33 -7.03 9.36
CA LEU A 134 15.00 -5.93 8.46
C LEU A 134 13.77 -6.23 7.59
N TRP A 135 13.12 -5.16 7.14
CA TRP A 135 12.06 -5.18 6.15
C TRP A 135 12.63 -5.18 4.75
N VAL A 136 12.18 -6.11 3.92
CA VAL A 136 12.51 -6.25 2.51
C VAL A 136 11.27 -5.93 1.70
N ASP A 137 11.48 -5.30 0.54
CA ASP A 137 10.43 -5.13 -0.45
C ASP A 137 9.88 -6.50 -0.89
N ALA A 138 8.56 -6.58 -1.00
CA ALA A 138 7.84 -7.75 -1.48
C ALA A 138 6.89 -7.38 -2.61
N SER A 139 7.23 -6.37 -3.42
CA SER A 139 6.47 -5.98 -4.60
C SER A 139 6.44 -7.09 -5.67
N ASP A 140 7.31 -8.11 -5.55
CA ASP A 140 7.32 -9.31 -6.40
C ASP A 140 5.99 -10.08 -6.41
N VAL A 141 5.14 -9.87 -5.42
CA VAL A 141 3.82 -10.49 -5.34
C VAL A 141 2.74 -9.76 -6.16
N MET A 142 3.03 -8.56 -6.67
CA MET A 142 2.10 -7.77 -7.45
C MET A 142 2.13 -8.16 -8.93
N PRO A 143 1.07 -7.84 -9.71
CA PRO A 143 1.16 -7.79 -11.17
C PRO A 143 2.35 -6.91 -11.61
N SER A 144 2.88 -7.22 -12.79
CA SER A 144 3.95 -6.41 -13.38
C SER A 144 3.47 -5.01 -13.76
N ASP A 145 4.40 -4.06 -13.89
CA ASP A 145 4.08 -2.70 -14.35
C ASP A 145 3.39 -2.74 -15.71
N GLU A 146 3.83 -3.59 -16.64
CA GLU A 146 3.17 -3.77 -17.96
C GLU A 146 1.70 -4.21 -17.83
N GLU A 147 1.36 -5.07 -16.86
CA GLU A 147 -0.02 -5.49 -16.60
C GLU A 147 -0.85 -4.33 -16.07
N PHE A 148 -0.30 -3.53 -15.14
CA PHE A 148 -0.96 -2.33 -14.63
C PHE A 148 -1.16 -1.26 -15.71
N GLU A 149 -0.14 -0.99 -16.52
CA GLU A 149 -0.19 -0.07 -17.67
C GLU A 149 -1.28 -0.49 -18.65
N SER A 150 -1.33 -1.78 -19.00
CA SER A 150 -2.36 -2.30 -19.90
C SER A 150 -3.78 -2.13 -19.35
N VAL A 151 -3.96 -2.22 -18.03
CA VAL A 151 -5.29 -2.07 -17.40
C VAL A 151 -5.66 -0.60 -17.29
N GLY A 152 -4.73 0.26 -16.85
CA GLY A 152 -4.92 1.71 -16.79
C GLY A 152 -5.37 2.27 -18.13
N LYS A 153 -4.64 1.93 -19.21
CA LYS A 153 -5.01 2.36 -20.57
C LYS A 153 -6.43 1.94 -20.98
N LYS A 154 -6.84 0.71 -20.67
CA LYS A 154 -8.20 0.23 -20.98
C LYS A 154 -9.27 0.98 -20.19
N LEU A 155 -8.99 1.29 -18.93
CA LEU A 155 -9.91 2.04 -18.07
C LEU A 155 -10.07 3.47 -18.59
N GLU A 156 -8.97 4.15 -18.93
CA GLU A 156 -8.99 5.51 -19.49
C GLU A 156 -9.69 5.57 -20.86
N GLU A 157 -9.44 4.59 -21.73
CA GLU A 157 -10.14 4.49 -23.02
C GLU A 157 -11.65 4.28 -22.85
N ALA A 158 -12.07 3.55 -21.81
CA ALA A 158 -13.47 3.28 -21.54
C ALA A 158 -14.20 4.45 -20.86
N SER A 159 -13.54 5.15 -19.94
CA SER A 159 -14.10 6.29 -19.20
C SER A 159 -13.97 7.62 -19.95
N GLY A 160 -12.98 7.73 -20.85
CA GLY A 160 -12.59 8.98 -21.49
C GLY A 160 -11.89 9.97 -20.53
N GLN A 161 -11.48 9.51 -19.35
CA GLN A 161 -10.86 10.30 -18.29
C GLN A 161 -9.71 9.53 -17.63
N GLU A 162 -8.75 10.27 -17.09
CA GLU A 162 -7.68 9.70 -16.26
C GLU A 162 -8.28 9.09 -14.99
N VAL A 163 -7.86 7.87 -14.64
CA VAL A 163 -8.33 7.16 -13.43
C VAL A 163 -7.26 7.20 -12.35
N TRP A 164 -7.68 7.37 -11.09
CA TRP A 164 -6.76 7.48 -9.96
C TRP A 164 -6.97 6.34 -8.98
N PRO A 165 -6.22 5.23 -9.10
CA PRO A 165 -6.52 4.01 -8.36
C PRO A 165 -6.20 4.12 -6.86
N LEU A 166 -7.18 3.83 -6.01
CA LEU A 166 -7.01 3.60 -4.58
C LEU A 166 -7.21 2.11 -4.25
N PHE A 167 -6.31 1.57 -3.43
CA PHE A 167 -6.30 0.17 -3.01
C PHE A 167 -6.97 0.02 -1.65
N ILE A 168 -8.11 -0.67 -1.62
CA ILE A 168 -8.86 -0.98 -0.39
C ILE A 168 -8.47 -2.39 0.06
N LEU A 169 -7.67 -2.47 1.11
CA LEU A 169 -7.22 -3.73 1.68
C LEU A 169 -8.36 -4.45 2.43
N PRO A 170 -8.48 -5.78 2.29
CA PRO A 170 -9.59 -6.53 2.88
C PRO A 170 -9.38 -6.81 4.38
N GLU A 171 -10.42 -6.61 5.19
CA GLU A 171 -10.49 -7.27 6.51
C GLU A 171 -10.77 -8.76 6.38
N HIS A 172 -11.65 -9.14 5.47
CA HIS A 172 -12.07 -10.53 5.24
C HIS A 172 -11.74 -10.98 3.82
N GLY A 173 -11.25 -12.21 3.70
CA GLY A 173 -10.82 -12.75 2.42
C GLY A 173 -9.43 -12.25 2.04
N THR A 174 -9.11 -12.32 0.75
CA THR A 174 -7.77 -12.02 0.24
C THR A 174 -7.79 -11.19 -1.05
N THR A 175 -8.93 -10.53 -1.31
CA THR A 175 -9.13 -9.72 -2.50
C THR A 175 -8.99 -8.25 -2.13
N ILE A 176 -8.07 -7.55 -2.79
CA ILE A 176 -7.97 -6.09 -2.69
C ILE A 176 -8.90 -5.51 -3.74
N MET A 177 -9.75 -4.56 -3.33
CA MET A 177 -10.56 -3.80 -4.28
C MET A 177 -9.78 -2.58 -4.73
N VAL A 178 -9.76 -2.33 -6.04
CA VAL A 178 -9.19 -1.09 -6.59
C VAL A 178 -10.32 -0.23 -7.12
N VAL A 179 -10.39 1.00 -6.62
CA VAL A 179 -11.45 1.95 -6.92
C VAL A 179 -10.87 3.23 -7.51
N ASP A 180 -11.67 4.00 -8.23
CA ASP A 180 -11.30 5.36 -8.62
C ASP A 180 -11.48 6.32 -7.44
N ASP A 181 -10.40 6.86 -6.91
CA ASP A 181 -10.43 7.70 -5.72
C ASP A 181 -11.04 9.08 -5.97
N PHE A 182 -11.06 9.55 -7.22
CA PHE A 182 -11.73 10.81 -7.58
C PHE A 182 -13.20 10.64 -7.95
N SER A 183 -13.68 9.41 -8.11
CA SER A 183 -15.10 9.17 -8.27
C SER A 183 -15.84 9.35 -6.94
N GLU A 184 -16.97 10.05 -6.95
CA GLU A 184 -17.77 10.33 -5.75
C GLU A 184 -18.24 9.03 -5.06
N ASP A 185 -18.48 7.98 -5.84
CA ASP A 185 -18.97 6.69 -5.41
C ASP A 185 -17.88 5.63 -5.22
N ARG A 186 -16.60 5.99 -5.43
CA ARG A 186 -15.48 5.04 -5.42
C ARG A 186 -15.78 3.85 -6.34
N GLN A 187 -16.11 4.16 -7.58
CA GLN A 187 -16.38 3.18 -8.62
C GLN A 187 -15.29 2.12 -8.66
N GLU A 188 -15.68 0.84 -8.60
CA GLU A 188 -14.76 -0.28 -8.75
C GLU A 188 -14.12 -0.25 -10.14
N LEU A 189 -12.80 -0.27 -10.18
CA LEU A 189 -12.00 -0.36 -11.40
C LEU A 189 -11.67 -1.81 -11.73
N TYR A 190 -11.16 -2.54 -10.74
CA TYR A 190 -10.82 -3.96 -10.81
C TYR A 190 -10.55 -4.51 -9.41
N LYS A 191 -10.28 -5.82 -9.34
CA LYS A 191 -9.88 -6.55 -8.13
C LYS A 191 -8.50 -7.15 -8.29
N LEU A 192 -7.72 -7.18 -7.21
CA LEU A 192 -6.52 -8.00 -7.11
C LEU A 192 -6.83 -9.22 -6.25
N VAL A 193 -6.78 -10.39 -6.86
CA VAL A 193 -7.09 -11.66 -6.20
C VAL A 193 -5.81 -12.37 -5.83
N TRP A 194 -5.65 -12.70 -4.54
CA TRP A 194 -4.51 -13.44 -4.04
C TRP A 194 -4.61 -14.94 -4.39
N ALA A 195 -3.61 -15.46 -5.08
CA ALA A 195 -3.51 -16.88 -5.43
C ALA A 195 -2.51 -17.67 -4.57
N GLY A 196 -2.18 -17.18 -3.36
CA GLY A 196 -1.28 -17.90 -2.44
C GLY A 196 0.22 -17.62 -2.62
N GLY A 197 0.57 -16.60 -3.41
CA GLY A 197 1.96 -16.18 -3.64
C GLY A 197 2.11 -15.00 -4.60
N LYS A 198 1.08 -14.75 -5.43
CA LYS A 198 1.00 -13.59 -6.32
C LYS A 198 -0.45 -13.11 -6.41
N PHE A 199 -0.66 -11.81 -6.63
CA PHE A 199 -1.93 -11.22 -7.02
C PHE A 199 -2.12 -11.29 -8.53
N SER A 200 -3.36 -11.51 -8.96
CA SER A 200 -3.78 -11.39 -10.35
C SER A 200 -4.87 -10.34 -10.49
N ILE A 201 -4.82 -9.58 -11.58
CA ILE A 201 -5.87 -8.60 -11.90
C ILE A 201 -7.12 -9.34 -12.39
N GLN A 202 -8.26 -9.02 -11.80
CA GLN A 202 -9.58 -9.44 -12.23
C GLN A 202 -10.42 -8.19 -12.54
N MET A 203 -10.78 -8.02 -13.80
CA MET A 203 -11.67 -6.96 -14.28
C MET A 203 -13.14 -7.29 -13.99
#